data_AF-A0A380CG60-F1
#
_entry.id   AF-A0A380CG60-F1
#
_cell.length_a   1.000
_cell.length_b   1.000
_cell.length_c   1.000
_cell.angle_alpha   90.00
_cell.angle_beta   90.00
_cell.angle_gamma   90.00
#
_symmetry.space_group_name_H-M   'P 1'
#
loop_
_entity.id
_entity.type
_entity.pdbx_description
1 polymer ?
#
loop_
_entity_poly.entity_id
_entity_poly.type
_entity_poly.pdbx_seq_one_letter_code
_entity_poly.pdbx_strand_id
1 'polypeptide(L)'
;MQELNNKVLDWAKDKGILDNSDPLKQLKKTFEEVAELICALIDKDEAETKDAIGDVNVTLIILKKLAEAKQVDGDLANSRVFMAINWIVEIFSKVTKNKDVGLDIIRAQEMLNRVAQENGLTLEQCTQSAYEVISKRTGAMQNGVFVKDAEPVAGIPEPVKPKTFIKTKKRG
;
A
#
# COMPACT_ATOMS: atom_id res chain seq x y z
N MET A 1 4.86 27.78 -3.79
CA MET A 1 5.32 26.42 -4.17
C MET A 1 6.81 26.22 -3.98
N GLN A 2 7.70 27.00 -4.62
CA GLN A 2 9.16 26.85 -4.42
C GLN A 2 9.59 26.92 -2.94
N GLU A 3 9.03 27.86 -2.17
CA GLU A 3 9.32 27.98 -0.74
C GLU A 3 8.92 26.73 0.07
N LEU A 4 7.77 26.11 -0.24
CA LEU A 4 7.34 24.89 0.42
C LEU A 4 8.24 23.71 0.06
N ASN A 5 8.67 23.62 -1.21
CA ASN A 5 9.62 22.59 -1.63
C ASN A 5 10.95 22.72 -0.87
N ASN A 6 11.45 23.95 -0.68
CA ASN A 6 12.67 24.17 0.10
C ASN A 6 12.50 23.74 1.55
N LYS A 7 11.38 24.08 2.20
CA LYS A 7 11.08 23.62 3.57
C LYS A 7 11.04 22.09 3.69
N VAL A 8 10.47 21.41 2.69
CA VAL A 8 10.46 19.93 2.63
C VAL A 8 11.89 19.38 2.53
N LEU A 9 12.74 20.00 1.69
CA LEU A 9 14.12 19.56 1.52
C LEU A 9 14.98 19.84 2.76
N ASP A 10 14.78 20.98 3.42
CA ASP A 10 15.44 21.31 4.69
C ASP A 10 15.06 20.29 5.76
N TRP A 11 13.75 20.01 5.91
CA TRP A 11 13.28 18.96 6.82
C TRP A 11 13.87 17.58 6.47
N ALA A 12 13.89 17.20 5.19
CA ALA A 12 14.43 15.90 4.77
C ALA A 12 15.93 15.79 5.05
N LYS A 13 16.67 16.88 4.91
CA LYS A 13 18.09 16.97 5.26
C LYS A 13 18.29 16.85 6.76
N ASP A 14 17.50 17.57 7.57
CA ASP A 14 17.58 17.52 9.03
C ASP A 14 17.26 16.12 9.59
N LYS A 15 16.40 15.36 8.90
CA LYS A 15 16.12 13.95 9.22
C LYS A 15 17.16 12.96 8.67
N GLY A 16 18.19 13.44 7.98
CA GLY A 16 19.24 12.61 7.38
C GLY A 16 18.76 11.76 6.20
N ILE A 17 17.59 12.05 5.63
CA ILE A 17 17.03 11.29 4.49
C ILE A 17 17.91 11.49 3.26
N LEU A 18 18.34 12.73 3.00
CA LEU A 18 19.16 13.03 1.82
C LEU A 18 20.54 12.35 1.88
N ASP A 19 21.08 12.17 3.08
CA ASP A 19 22.40 11.57 3.29
C ASP A 19 22.31 10.03 3.25
N ASN A 20 21.30 9.45 3.92
CA ASN A 20 21.23 8.01 4.19
C ASN A 20 20.26 7.21 3.30
N SER A 21 19.42 7.88 2.50
CA SER A 21 18.51 7.24 1.53
C SER A 21 19.10 7.23 0.11
N ASP A 22 18.43 6.55 -0.82
CA ASP A 22 18.75 6.56 -2.25
C ASP A 22 17.45 6.67 -3.08
N PRO A 23 17.55 6.97 -4.39
CA PRO A 23 16.35 7.17 -5.20
C PRO A 23 15.42 5.94 -5.25
N LEU A 24 15.93 4.71 -5.22
CA LEU A 24 15.08 3.51 -5.25
C LEU A 24 14.34 3.32 -3.91
N LYS A 25 15.00 3.55 -2.78
CA LYS A 25 14.35 3.52 -1.46
C LYS A 25 13.27 4.61 -1.35
N GLN A 26 13.55 5.81 -1.87
CA GLN A 26 12.57 6.89 -1.87
C GLN A 26 11.41 6.62 -2.84
N LEU A 27 11.67 6.01 -3.99
CA LEU A 27 10.63 5.59 -4.93
C LEU A 27 9.70 4.54 -4.30
N LYS A 28 10.24 3.60 -3.52
CA LYS A 28 9.43 2.67 -2.72
C LYS A 28 8.49 3.42 -1.77
N LYS A 29 8.99 4.43 -1.04
CA LYS A 29 8.15 5.30 -0.21
C LYS A 29 7.05 5.97 -1.03
N THR A 30 7.36 6.52 -2.20
CA THR A 30 6.34 7.11 -3.08
C THR A 30 5.24 6.10 -3.49
N PHE A 31 5.59 4.83 -3.75
CA PHE A 31 4.57 3.81 -4.00
C PHE A 31 3.66 3.55 -2.80
N GLU A 32 4.18 3.62 -1.57
CA GLU A 32 3.39 3.50 -0.34
C GLU A 32 2.38 4.65 -0.23
N GLU A 33 2.82 5.90 -0.37
CA GLU A 33 1.92 7.07 -0.28
C GLU A 33 0.87 7.09 -1.41
N VAL A 34 1.23 6.61 -2.62
CA VAL A 34 0.28 6.47 -3.73
C VAL A 34 -0.78 5.41 -3.41
N ALA A 35 -0.42 4.32 -2.72
CA ALA A 35 -1.39 3.31 -2.31
C ALA A 35 -2.38 3.87 -1.27
N GLU A 36 -1.91 4.69 -0.33
CA GLU A 36 -2.76 5.39 0.64
C GLU A 36 -3.72 6.35 -0.08
N LEU A 37 -3.25 7.11 -1.06
CA LEU A 37 -4.11 7.98 -1.89
C LEU A 37 -5.18 7.19 -2.65
N ILE A 38 -4.82 6.03 -3.22
CA ILE A 38 -5.78 5.16 -3.90
C ILE A 38 -6.88 4.70 -2.93
N CYS A 39 -6.50 4.27 -1.72
CA CYS A 39 -7.45 3.86 -0.68
C CYS A 39 -8.38 5.02 -0.27
N ALA A 40 -7.84 6.20 0.02
CA ALA A 40 -8.61 7.38 0.40
C ALA A 40 -9.67 7.76 -0.66
N LEU A 41 -9.30 7.67 -1.95
CA LEU A 41 -10.20 7.94 -3.07
C LEU A 41 -11.29 6.87 -3.23
N ILE A 42 -10.97 5.59 -3.01
CA ILE A 42 -11.94 4.49 -3.05
C ILE A 42 -12.97 4.64 -1.92
N ASP A 43 -12.48 4.98 -0.72
CA ASP A 43 -13.30 5.14 0.49
C ASP A 43 -14.04 6.49 0.52
N LYS A 44 -13.72 7.41 -0.40
CA LYS A 44 -14.26 8.77 -0.51
C LYS A 44 -14.04 9.59 0.77
N ASP A 45 -12.89 9.40 1.41
CA ASP A 45 -12.48 10.16 2.58
C ASP A 45 -11.75 11.44 2.13
N GLU A 46 -12.43 12.59 2.22
CA GLU A 46 -11.88 13.88 1.79
C GLU A 46 -10.69 14.34 2.63
N ALA A 47 -10.70 14.04 3.93
CA ALA A 47 -9.61 14.44 4.82
C ALA A 47 -8.36 13.63 4.51
N GLU A 48 -8.49 12.32 4.45
CA GLU A 48 -7.39 11.41 4.10
C GLU A 48 -6.89 11.66 2.67
N THR A 49 -7.79 11.96 1.73
CA THR A 49 -7.41 12.31 0.35
C THR A 49 -6.48 13.53 0.32
N LYS A 50 -6.79 14.56 1.11
CA LYS A 50 -5.97 15.76 1.17
C LYS A 50 -4.58 15.48 1.73
N ASP A 51 -4.50 14.69 2.79
CA ASP A 51 -3.24 14.35 3.45
C ASP A 51 -2.38 13.47 2.53
N ALA A 52 -2.94 12.41 1.96
CA ALA A 52 -2.25 11.52 1.03
C ALA A 52 -1.75 12.24 -0.24
N ILE A 53 -2.50 13.22 -0.78
CA ILE A 53 -2.00 14.07 -1.89
C ILE A 53 -0.74 14.84 -1.46
N GLY A 54 -0.74 15.36 -0.24
CA GLY A 54 0.40 16.04 0.36
C GLY A 54 1.61 15.13 0.49
N ASP A 55 1.43 13.91 1.00
CA ASP A 55 2.49 12.95 1.24
C ASP A 55 3.11 12.40 -0.05
N VAL A 56 2.29 12.14 -1.08
CA VAL A 56 2.78 11.84 -2.43
C VAL A 56 3.66 12.99 -2.95
N ASN A 57 3.22 14.24 -2.80
CA ASN A 57 4.01 15.38 -3.28
C ASN A 57 5.30 15.57 -2.48
N VAL A 58 5.28 15.39 -1.16
CA VAL A 58 6.48 15.42 -0.30
C VAL A 58 7.49 14.37 -0.75
N THR A 59 7.05 13.14 -0.96
CA THR A 59 7.96 12.06 -1.38
C THR A 59 8.53 12.29 -2.77
N LEU A 60 7.76 12.87 -3.70
CA LEU A 60 8.25 13.24 -5.05
C LEU A 60 9.30 14.37 -5.02
N ILE A 61 9.13 15.37 -4.16
CA ILE A 61 10.11 16.44 -3.97
C ILE A 61 11.45 15.87 -3.50
N ILE A 62 11.42 14.97 -2.51
CA ILE A 62 12.61 14.32 -1.97
C ILE A 62 13.23 13.37 -3.01
N LEU A 63 12.41 12.60 -3.72
CA LEU A 63 12.86 11.68 -4.78
C LEU A 63 13.63 12.42 -5.86
N LYS A 64 13.09 13.55 -6.34
CA LYS A 64 13.78 14.39 -7.33
C LYS A 64 15.16 14.79 -6.83
N LYS A 65 15.27 15.26 -5.59
CA LYS A 65 16.55 15.71 -5.02
C LYS A 65 17.56 14.57 -4.91
N LEU A 66 17.12 13.38 -4.50
CA LEU A 66 17.97 12.19 -4.44
C LEU A 66 18.42 11.76 -5.85
N ALA A 67 17.53 11.76 -6.84
CA ALA A 67 17.83 11.34 -8.21
C ALA A 67 18.83 12.30 -8.92
N GLU A 68 18.82 13.58 -8.56
CA GLU A 68 19.83 14.55 -9.02
C GLU A 68 21.22 14.28 -8.43
N ALA A 69 21.29 13.70 -7.23
CA ALA A 69 22.52 13.54 -6.45
C ALA A 69 23.13 12.13 -6.51
N LYS A 70 22.31 11.11 -6.74
CA LYS A 70 22.68 9.69 -6.60
C LYS A 70 22.23 8.92 -7.84
N GLN A 71 23.15 8.15 -8.42
CA GLN A 71 22.81 7.18 -9.46
C GLN A 71 22.31 5.90 -8.82
N VAL A 72 21.35 5.27 -9.48
CA VAL A 72 20.84 3.95 -9.12
C VAL A 72 21.23 2.97 -10.20
N ASP A 73 21.51 1.73 -9.81
CA ASP A 73 21.68 0.67 -10.78
C ASP A 73 20.37 0.50 -11.57
N GLY A 74 20.49 0.49 -12.90
CA GLY A 74 19.38 0.37 -13.83
C GLY A 74 18.84 -1.06 -13.95
N ASP A 75 19.40 -2.02 -13.23
CA ASP A 75 19.02 -3.44 -13.28
C ASP A 75 17.50 -3.64 -13.05
N LEU A 76 16.91 -2.86 -12.14
CA LEU A 76 15.47 -2.93 -11.88
C LEU A 76 14.62 -2.57 -13.11
N ALA A 77 15.06 -1.62 -13.95
CA ALA A 77 14.30 -1.21 -15.15
C ALA A 77 14.19 -2.31 -16.20
N ASN A 78 15.15 -3.25 -16.22
CA ASN A 78 15.14 -4.40 -17.12
C ASN A 78 14.60 -5.68 -16.45
N SER A 79 14.26 -5.61 -15.16
CA SER A 79 13.78 -6.74 -14.39
C SER A 79 12.36 -7.18 -14.78
N ARG A 80 12.04 -8.45 -14.50
CA ARG A 80 10.68 -8.99 -14.67
C ARG A 80 9.68 -8.40 -13.68
N VAL A 81 10.15 -7.88 -12.54
CA VAL A 81 9.32 -7.14 -11.59
C VAL A 81 8.80 -5.85 -12.22
N PHE A 82 9.66 -5.09 -12.92
CA PHE A 82 9.24 -3.88 -13.62
C PHE A 82 8.21 -4.19 -14.72
N MET A 83 8.40 -5.28 -15.46
CA MET A 83 7.41 -5.74 -16.44
C MET A 83 6.09 -6.14 -15.79
N ALA A 84 6.10 -6.80 -14.63
CA ALA A 84 4.90 -7.13 -13.88
C ALA A 84 4.15 -5.85 -13.43
N ILE A 85 4.86 -4.83 -12.96
CA ILE A 85 4.28 -3.53 -12.59
C ILE A 85 3.55 -2.90 -13.79
N ASN A 86 4.14 -2.92 -14.98
CA ASN A 86 3.49 -2.37 -16.18
C ASN A 86 2.15 -3.06 -16.49
N TRP A 87 2.07 -4.39 -16.34
CA TRP A 87 0.81 -5.12 -16.50
C TRP A 87 -0.20 -4.78 -15.40
N ILE A 88 0.24 -4.59 -14.16
CA ILE A 88 -0.65 -4.16 -13.05
C ILE A 88 -1.23 -2.76 -13.33
N VAL A 89 -0.43 -1.83 -13.84
CA VAL A 89 -0.90 -0.49 -14.23
C VAL A 89 -1.92 -0.57 -15.38
N GLU A 90 -1.69 -1.45 -16.36
CA GLU A 90 -2.66 -1.67 -17.44
C GLU A 90 -3.97 -2.29 -16.92
N ILE A 91 -3.89 -3.27 -16.01
CA ILE A 91 -5.05 -3.84 -15.33
C ILE A 91 -5.83 -2.74 -14.60
N PHE A 92 -5.15 -1.89 -13.81
CA PHE A 92 -5.77 -0.77 -13.12
C PHE A 92 -6.50 0.18 -14.09
N SER A 93 -5.84 0.57 -15.18
CA SER A 93 -6.40 1.43 -16.24
C SER A 93 -7.63 0.81 -16.90
N LYS A 94 -7.67 -0.51 -17.08
CA LYS A 94 -8.78 -1.23 -17.70
C LYS A 94 -9.94 -1.47 -16.75
N VAL A 95 -9.68 -1.85 -15.50
CA VAL A 95 -10.69 -2.00 -14.44
C VAL A 95 -11.47 -0.70 -14.26
N THR A 96 -10.78 0.44 -14.16
CA THR A 96 -11.42 1.77 -14.02
C THR A 96 -12.26 2.19 -15.23
N LYS A 97 -12.12 1.50 -16.37
CA LYS A 97 -12.87 1.73 -17.61
C LYS A 97 -13.85 0.61 -17.93
N ASN A 98 -14.09 -0.33 -17.01
CA ASN A 98 -14.93 -1.51 -17.19
C ASN A 98 -14.53 -2.36 -18.42
N LYS A 99 -13.23 -2.52 -18.66
CA LYS A 99 -12.69 -3.34 -19.76
C LYS A 99 -12.22 -4.71 -19.28
N ASP A 100 -12.20 -5.69 -20.19
CA ASP A 100 -11.60 -7.00 -19.94
C ASP A 100 -10.11 -6.87 -19.62
N VAL A 101 -9.67 -7.64 -18.62
CA VAL A 101 -8.28 -7.68 -18.13
C VAL A 101 -7.68 -9.09 -18.18
N GLY A 102 -8.38 -10.08 -18.75
CA GLY A 102 -7.96 -11.47 -18.69
C GLY A 102 -6.56 -11.71 -19.26
N LEU A 103 -6.27 -11.14 -20.43
CA LEU A 103 -4.93 -11.23 -21.04
C LEU A 103 -3.85 -10.50 -20.22
N ASP A 104 -4.17 -9.37 -19.60
CA ASP A 104 -3.20 -8.61 -18.82
C ASP A 104 -2.86 -9.32 -17.50
N ILE A 105 -3.84 -9.99 -16.89
CA ILE A 105 -3.63 -10.86 -15.72
C ILE A 105 -2.69 -12.02 -16.06
N ILE A 106 -2.94 -12.72 -17.19
CA ILE A 106 -2.07 -13.82 -17.63
C ILE A 106 -0.64 -13.33 -17.81
N ARG A 107 -0.44 -12.16 -18.44
CA ARG A 107 0.91 -11.59 -18.64
C ARG A 107 1.57 -11.16 -17.33
N ALA A 108 0.81 -10.60 -16.39
CA ALA A 108 1.32 -10.31 -15.05
C ALA A 108 1.78 -11.60 -14.34
N GLN A 109 0.98 -12.66 -14.40
CA GLN A 109 1.31 -13.97 -13.83
C GLN A 109 2.54 -14.60 -14.51
N GLU A 110 2.69 -14.48 -15.83
CA GLU A 110 3.89 -14.91 -16.54
C GLU A 110 5.14 -14.18 -16.06
N MET A 111 5.06 -12.86 -15.83
CA MET A 111 6.18 -12.10 -15.28
C MET A 111 6.50 -12.52 -13.85
N LEU A 112 5.49 -12.75 -13.01
CA LEU A 112 5.69 -13.29 -11.66
C LEU A 112 6.33 -14.68 -11.67
N ASN A 113 5.95 -15.55 -12.60
CA ASN A 113 6.57 -16.86 -12.75
C ASN A 113 8.06 -16.74 -13.12
N ARG A 114 8.43 -15.78 -13.97
CA ARG A 114 9.84 -15.52 -14.28
C ARG A 114 10.61 -14.99 -13.08
N VAL A 115 10.01 -14.07 -12.30
CA VAL A 115 10.61 -13.60 -11.04
C VAL A 115 10.82 -14.75 -10.07
N ALA A 116 9.86 -15.67 -9.94
CA ALA A 116 10.01 -16.86 -9.11
C ALA A 116 11.20 -17.72 -9.57
N GLN A 117 11.30 -17.98 -10.88
CA GLN A 117 12.40 -18.76 -11.47
C GLN A 117 13.77 -18.12 -11.26
N GLU A 118 13.89 -16.80 -11.41
CA GLU A 118 15.12 -16.03 -11.11
C GLU A 118 15.57 -16.19 -9.65
N ASN A 119 14.64 -16.52 -8.75
CA ASN A 119 14.90 -16.78 -7.33
C ASN A 119 14.93 -18.27 -6.97
N GLY A 120 15.00 -19.18 -7.95
CA GLY A 120 15.05 -20.62 -7.73
C GLY A 120 13.73 -21.25 -7.25
N LEU A 121 12.60 -20.60 -7.54
CA LEU A 121 11.26 -21.02 -7.14
C LEU A 121 10.35 -21.23 -8.36
N THR A 122 9.20 -21.88 -8.15
CA THR A 122 8.09 -21.88 -9.11
C THR A 122 6.95 -21.00 -8.61
N LEU A 123 6.14 -20.46 -9.54
CA LEU A 123 4.94 -19.72 -9.14
C LEU A 123 3.98 -20.58 -8.31
N GLU A 124 3.92 -21.88 -8.57
CA GLU A 124 3.13 -22.84 -7.81
C GLU A 124 3.60 -22.93 -6.35
N GLN A 125 4.91 -23.05 -6.10
CA GLN A 125 5.47 -23.05 -4.74
C GLN A 125 5.14 -21.76 -3.99
N CYS A 126 5.32 -20.61 -4.65
CA CYS A 126 4.99 -19.30 -4.08
C CYS A 126 3.49 -19.20 -3.74
N THR A 127 2.63 -19.67 -4.64
CA THR A 127 1.17 -19.63 -4.47
C THR A 127 0.70 -20.59 -3.38
N GLN A 128 1.27 -21.80 -3.33
CA GLN A 128 0.98 -22.81 -2.31
C GLN A 128 1.33 -22.29 -0.90
N SER A 129 2.51 -21.69 -0.75
CA SER A 129 2.94 -21.05 0.51
C SER A 129 1.97 -19.96 0.96
N ALA A 130 1.54 -19.09 0.04
CA ALA A 130 0.54 -18.07 0.35
C ALA A 130 -0.83 -18.70 0.73
N TYR A 131 -1.25 -19.75 0.02
CA TYR A 131 -2.50 -20.47 0.28
C TYR A 131 -2.55 -21.08 1.68
N GLU A 132 -1.46 -21.71 2.13
CA GLU A 132 -1.35 -22.32 3.47
C GLU A 132 -1.53 -21.33 4.62
N VAL A 133 -1.26 -20.04 4.35
CA VAL A 133 -1.50 -18.95 5.29
C VAL A 133 -2.93 -18.42 5.16
N ILE A 134 -3.41 -18.11 3.94
CA ILE A 134 -4.72 -17.47 3.78
C ILE A 134 -5.89 -18.42 4.05
N SER A 135 -5.74 -19.72 3.80
CA SER A 135 -6.76 -20.74 4.06
C SER A 135 -7.09 -20.91 5.54
N LYS A 136 -6.19 -20.46 6.43
CA LYS A 136 -6.35 -20.51 7.88
C LYS A 136 -6.83 -19.19 8.47
N ARG A 137 -6.93 -18.11 7.68
CA ARG A 137 -7.36 -16.80 8.17
C ARG A 137 -8.83 -16.85 8.55
N THR A 138 -9.14 -16.29 9.71
CA THR A 138 -10.51 -15.97 10.11
C THR A 138 -10.76 -14.48 9.88
N GLY A 139 -12.01 -14.12 9.64
CA GLY A 139 -12.41 -12.77 9.25
C GLY A 139 -13.74 -12.74 8.53
N ALA A 140 -14.17 -11.55 8.15
CA ALA A 140 -15.42 -11.31 7.45
C ALA A 140 -15.26 -10.22 6.38
N MET A 141 -16.12 -10.28 5.36
CA MET A 141 -16.24 -9.20 4.38
C MET A 141 -16.84 -7.96 5.05
N GLN A 142 -16.18 -6.81 4.92
CA GLN A 142 -16.68 -5.50 5.34
C GLN A 142 -16.37 -4.51 4.23
N ASN A 143 -17.39 -3.74 3.80
CA ASN A 143 -17.25 -2.73 2.74
C ASN A 143 -16.55 -3.22 1.46
N GLY A 144 -16.79 -4.48 1.06
CA GLY A 144 -16.20 -5.07 -0.15
C GLY A 144 -14.76 -5.58 0.00
N VAL A 145 -14.18 -5.50 1.20
CA VAL A 145 -12.83 -6.02 1.50
C VAL A 145 -12.92 -7.10 2.58
N PHE A 146 -12.09 -8.14 2.47
CA PHE A 146 -11.97 -9.14 3.53
C PHE A 146 -11.15 -8.56 4.69
N VAL A 147 -11.79 -8.37 5.85
CA VAL A 147 -11.17 -7.88 7.09
C VAL A 147 -10.90 -9.08 8.00
N LYS A 148 -9.64 -9.24 8.41
CA LYS A 148 -9.23 -10.30 9.34
C LYS A 148 -9.81 -10.03 10.73
N ASP A 149 -10.09 -11.09 11.48
CA ASP A 149 -10.42 -10.93 12.90
C ASP A 149 -9.23 -10.30 13.63
N ALA A 150 -9.51 -9.38 14.56
CA ALA A 150 -8.48 -8.83 15.43
C ALA A 150 -7.89 -9.96 16.27
N GLU A 151 -6.56 -10.02 16.39
CA GLU A 151 -5.94 -10.91 17.37
C GLU A 151 -6.45 -10.51 18.78
N PRO A 152 -6.84 -11.47 19.64
CA PRO A 152 -7.25 -11.14 20.99
C PRO A 152 -6.07 -10.45 21.69
N VAL A 153 -6.22 -9.15 21.94
CA VAL A 153 -5.24 -8.38 22.71
C VAL A 153 -5.24 -8.95 24.13
N ALA A 154 -4.20 -9.70 24.47
CA ALA A 154 -4.05 -10.24 25.82
C ALA A 154 -4.03 -9.08 26.83
N GLY A 155 -5.05 -8.99 27.67
CA GLY A 155 -5.01 -8.17 28.89
C GLY A 155 -5.73 -6.82 28.88
N ILE A 156 -6.57 -6.50 27.88
CA ILE A 156 -7.52 -5.38 28.03
C ILE A 156 -8.87 -5.95 28.49
N PRO A 157 -9.32 -5.70 29.73
CA PRO A 157 -10.64 -6.15 30.17
C PRO A 157 -11.72 -5.51 29.30
N GLU A 158 -12.75 -6.29 28.95
CA GLU A 158 -13.89 -5.84 28.15
C GLU A 158 -14.44 -4.49 28.67
N PRO A 159 -14.84 -3.56 27.79
CA PRO A 159 -15.50 -2.34 28.22
C PRO A 159 -16.76 -2.72 29.01
N VAL A 160 -16.81 -2.27 30.27
CA VAL A 160 -17.93 -2.52 31.19
C VAL A 160 -19.22 -2.08 30.51
N LYS A 161 -20.10 -3.05 30.22
CA LYS A 161 -21.43 -2.77 29.65
C LYS A 161 -22.12 -1.71 30.51
N PRO A 162 -22.67 -0.64 29.91
CA PRO A 162 -23.35 0.39 30.67
C PRO A 162 -24.50 -0.26 31.45
N LYS A 163 -24.50 -0.06 32.77
CA LYS A 163 -25.58 -0.52 33.65
C LYS A 163 -26.89 0.08 33.15
N THR A 164 -27.78 -0.77 32.64
CA THR A 164 -29.16 -0.42 32.32
C THR A 164 -29.80 0.14 33.58
N PHE A 165 -30.04 1.46 33.62
CA PHE A 165 -30.87 2.08 34.63
C PHE A 165 -32.30 1.56 34.45
N ILE A 166 -32.68 0.55 35.23
CA ILE A 166 -34.07 0.14 35.38
C ILE A 166 -34.79 1.33 36.06
N LYS A 167 -35.52 2.12 35.27
CA LYS A 167 -36.49 3.08 35.81
C LYS A 167 -37.59 2.29 36.51
N THR A 168 -37.53 2.22 37.84
CA THR A 168 -38.64 1.78 38.67
C THR A 168 -39.79 2.78 38.51
N LYS A 169 -40.81 2.41 37.72
CA LYS A 169 -42.12 3.08 37.75
C LYS A 169 -42.75 2.80 39.12
N LYS A 170 -42.77 3.81 40.00
CA LYS A 170 -43.66 3.83 41.16
C LYS A 170 -45.07 4.20 40.72
N ARG A 171 -45.99 3.26 40.97
CA ARG A 171 -47.39 3.36 41.44
C ARG A 171 -48.33 4.37 40.76
N GLY A 172 -49.35 3.82 40.09
CA GLY A 172 -50.75 4.05 40.43
C GLY A 172 -51.30 2.77 41.05
#